data_AF-A0A397V2P2-F1
#
_entry.id   AF-A0A397V2P2-F1
#
_cell.length_a   1.000
_cell.length_b   1.000
_cell.length_c   1.000
_cell.angle_alpha   90.00
_cell.angle_beta   90.00
_cell.angle_gamma   90.00
#
_symmetry.space_group_name_H-M   'P 1'
#
loop_
_entity.id
_entity.type
_entity.pdbx_description
1 polymer ?
#
loop_
_entity_poly.entity_id
_entity_poly.type
_entity_poly.pdbx_seq_one_letter_code
_entity_poly.pdbx_strand_id
1 'polypeptide(L)'
;RKNKSKPENKIPRPQNAWVLFRKDYEANQRMRFPDKALKMKNVSTDAGDVWRNQPSKVKRFFEILSRLAHEQHKALYPGYKYTPKK
;
A
#
# COMPACT_ATOMS: atom_id res chain seq x y z
N ARG A 1 2.97 -1.97 -23.10
CA ARG A 1 2.23 -1.05 -22.20
C ARG A 1 0.95 -1.77 -21.79
N LYS A 2 0.78 -2.20 -20.52
CA LYS A 2 -0.43 -2.95 -20.11
C LYS A 2 -1.60 -1.97 -19.99
N ASN A 3 -2.64 -2.21 -20.79
CA ASN A 3 -3.91 -1.47 -20.76
C ASN A 3 -4.50 -1.48 -19.35
N LYS A 4 -4.75 -0.29 -18.80
CA LYS A 4 -5.65 -0.11 -17.65
C LYS A 4 -7.08 -0.29 -18.18
N SER A 5 -7.60 -1.51 -18.17
CA SER A 5 -9.03 -1.71 -18.30
C SER A 5 -9.75 -1.04 -17.11
N LYS A 6 -10.85 -0.36 -17.41
CA LYS A 6 -11.75 0.33 -16.45
C LYS A 6 -12.06 -0.57 -15.24
N PRO A 7 -12.29 0.00 -14.04
CA PRO A 7 -12.52 -0.78 -12.83
C PRO A 7 -13.92 -1.40 -12.89
N GLU A 8 -14.01 -2.55 -13.51
CA GLU A 8 -15.13 -3.46 -13.38
C GLU A 8 -15.16 -3.94 -11.92
N ASN A 9 -15.97 -3.31 -11.06
CA ASN A 9 -16.46 -3.74 -9.72
C ASN A 9 -15.56 -4.68 -8.88
N LYS A 10 -14.24 -4.55 -8.95
CA LYS A 10 -13.30 -5.43 -8.25
C LYS A 10 -13.04 -4.86 -6.87
N ILE A 11 -13.51 -5.58 -5.86
CA ILE A 11 -13.21 -5.31 -4.46
C ILE A 11 -11.67 -5.27 -4.29
N PRO A 12 -11.09 -4.14 -3.86
CA PRO A 12 -9.65 -4.01 -3.71
C PRO A 12 -9.15 -4.87 -2.57
N ARG A 13 -7.91 -5.38 -2.66
CA ARG A 13 -7.34 -6.21 -1.60
C ARG A 13 -7.19 -5.39 -0.31
N PRO A 14 -7.40 -5.99 0.88
CA PRO A 14 -6.98 -5.37 2.12
C PRO A 14 -5.48 -5.07 2.07
N GLN A 15 -5.09 -3.90 2.56
CA GLN A 15 -3.71 -3.42 2.46
C GLN A 15 -2.89 -3.96 3.62
N ASN A 16 -1.71 -4.51 3.33
CA ASN A 16 -0.77 -4.95 4.37
C ASN A 16 0.06 -3.77 4.92
N ALA A 17 0.79 -4.01 6.01
CA ALA A 17 1.61 -2.99 6.68
C ALA A 17 2.61 -2.30 5.73
N TRP A 18 3.28 -3.08 4.89
CA TRP A 18 4.24 -2.56 3.90
C TRP A 18 3.57 -1.66 2.85
N VAL A 19 2.41 -2.05 2.33
CA VAL A 19 1.69 -1.25 1.33
C VAL A 19 1.19 0.07 1.95
N LEU A 20 0.74 0.05 3.21
CA LEU A 20 0.37 1.26 3.94
C LEU A 20 1.57 2.18 4.15
N PHE A 21 2.71 1.64 4.61
CA PHE A 21 3.95 2.40 4.77
C PHE A 21 4.42 3.02 3.45
N ARG A 22 4.43 2.25 2.35
CA ARG A 22 4.88 2.76 1.04
C ARG A 22 4.01 3.91 0.54
N LYS A 23 2.69 3.87 0.79
CA LYS A 23 1.77 4.96 0.46
C LYS A 23 2.04 6.21 1.28
N ASP A 24 2.27 6.04 2.58
CA ASP A 24 2.66 7.14 3.47
C ASP A 24 4.00 7.76 3.03
N TYR A 25 5.00 6.93 2.75
CA TYR A 25 6.29 7.36 2.21
C TYR A 25 6.14 8.10 0.87
N GLU A 26 5.36 7.58 -0.07
CA GLU A 26 5.07 8.23 -1.34
C GLU A 26 4.43 9.61 -1.16
N ALA A 27 3.43 9.72 -0.27
CA ALA A 27 2.76 10.98 0.04
C ALA A 27 3.74 12.00 0.63
N ASN A 28 4.58 11.56 1.57
CA ASN A 28 5.64 12.38 2.17
C ASN A 28 6.65 12.87 1.12
N GLN A 29 7.08 11.99 0.21
CA GLN A 29 7.99 12.37 -0.87
C GLN A 29 7.35 13.37 -1.84
N ARG A 30 6.06 13.22 -2.15
CA ARG A 30 5.35 14.15 -3.04
C ARG A 30 5.15 15.52 -2.41
N MET A 31 4.96 15.57 -1.09
CA MET A 31 4.88 16.81 -0.34
C MET A 31 6.24 17.52 -0.26
N ARG A 32 7.33 16.77 -0.07
CA ARG A 32 8.69 17.33 0.02
C ARG A 32 9.26 17.78 -1.33
N PHE A 33 8.88 17.10 -2.41
CA PHE A 33 9.38 17.37 -3.76
C PHE A 33 8.23 17.50 -4.76
N PRO A 34 7.43 18.57 -4.68
CA PRO A 34 6.23 18.73 -5.51
C PRO A 34 6.55 18.81 -7.00
N ASP A 35 7.68 19.43 -7.36
CA ASP A 35 8.10 19.62 -8.76
C ASP A 35 8.79 18.39 -9.36
N LYS A 36 9.11 17.38 -8.54
CA LYS A 36 9.82 16.19 -8.97
C LYS A 36 8.82 15.12 -9.42
N ALA A 37 8.96 14.68 -10.67
CA ALA A 37 8.22 13.52 -11.16
C ALA A 37 8.67 12.23 -10.42
N LEU A 38 7.87 11.80 -9.43
CA LEU A 38 8.14 10.59 -8.67
C LEU A 38 7.78 9.34 -9.49
N LYS A 39 8.81 8.62 -9.95
CA LYS A 39 8.62 7.32 -10.60
C LYS A 39 8.35 6.23 -9.56
N MET A 40 7.27 5.49 -9.74
CA MET A 40 6.83 4.41 -8.82
C MET A 40 7.91 3.36 -8.53
N LYS A 41 8.75 3.07 -9.54
CA LYS A 41 9.88 2.15 -9.39
C LYS A 41 10.84 2.64 -8.30
N ASN A 42 11.26 3.90 -8.39
CA ASN A 42 12.21 4.52 -7.47
C ASN A 42 11.61 4.58 -6.06
N VAL A 43 10.37 5.06 -5.95
CA VAL A 43 9.66 5.13 -4.66
C VAL A 43 9.60 3.76 -3.97
N SER A 44 9.33 2.69 -4.74
CA SER A 44 9.23 1.34 -4.17
C SER A 44 10.59 0.79 -3.72
N THR A 45 11.66 1.06 -4.46
CA THR A 45 13.03 0.70 -4.07
C THR A 45 13.42 1.46 -2.80
N ASP A 46 13.34 2.79 -2.82
CA ASP A 46 13.75 3.64 -1.70
C ASP A 46 12.95 3.33 -0.43
N ALA A 47 11.62 3.19 -0.56
CA ALA A 47 10.76 2.82 0.57
C ALA A 47 11.15 1.45 1.15
N GLY A 48 11.61 0.51 0.32
CA GLY A 48 11.99 -0.83 0.77
C GLY A 48 13.21 -0.80 1.67
N ASP A 49 14.18 0.04 1.32
CA ASP A 49 15.38 0.28 2.10
C ASP A 49 15.04 0.98 3.42
N VAL A 50 14.22 2.03 3.35
CA VAL A 50 13.76 2.76 4.53
C VAL A 50 12.99 1.84 5.47
N TRP A 51 12.04 1.04 4.97
CA TRP A 51 11.23 0.13 5.76
C TRP A 51 12.05 -0.90 6.52
N ARG A 52 13.09 -1.46 5.88
CA ARG A 52 14.00 -2.40 6.55
C ARG A 52 14.68 -1.76 7.76
N ASN A 53 15.07 -0.48 7.63
CA ASN A 53 15.74 0.30 8.67
C ASN A 53 14.78 0.99 9.66
N GLN A 54 13.46 0.94 9.46
CA GLN A 54 12.51 1.57 10.38
C GLN A 54 12.53 0.90 11.77
N PRO A 55 12.37 1.68 12.86
CA PRO A 55 12.24 1.15 14.21
C PRO A 55 11.05 0.20 14.36
N SER A 56 11.15 -0.75 15.28
CA SER A 56 10.08 -1.71 15.56
C SER A 56 8.75 -1.05 15.92
N LYS A 57 8.77 0.12 16.58
CA LYS A 57 7.57 0.90 16.89
C LYS A 57 6.82 1.35 15.63
N VAL A 58 7.54 1.79 14.61
CA VAL A 58 6.94 2.21 13.33
C VAL A 58 6.39 1.00 12.60
N LYS A 59 7.15 -0.09 12.52
CA LYS A 59 6.65 -1.34 11.92
C LYS A 59 5.38 -1.83 12.61
N ARG A 60 5.36 -1.79 13.95
CA ARG A 60 4.21 -2.16 14.76
C ARG A 60 3.00 -1.26 14.52
N PHE A 61 3.20 0.04 14.36
CA PHE A 61 2.13 0.96 14.02
C PHE A 61 1.44 0.57 12.70
N PHE A 62 2.23 0.30 11.65
CA PHE A 62 1.66 -0.14 10.36
C PHE A 62 1.07 -1.55 10.41
N GLU A 63 1.57 -2.45 11.27
CA GLU A 63 0.92 -3.74 11.54
C GLU A 63 -0.48 -3.57 12.14
N ILE A 64 -0.64 -2.66 13.11
CA ILE A 64 -1.94 -2.37 13.72
C ILE A 64 -2.90 -1.80 12.67
N LEU A 65 -2.44 -0.84 11.86
CA LEU A 65 -3.24 -0.30 10.76
C LEU A 65 -3.63 -1.38 9.74
N SER A 66 -2.72 -2.31 9.44
CA SER A 66 -2.98 -3.42 8.54
C SER A 66 -4.06 -4.36 9.09
N ARG A 67 -4.08 -4.61 10.41
CA ARG A 67 -5.12 -5.42 11.07
C ARG A 67 -6.47 -4.72 10.98
N LEU A 68 -6.52 -3.43 11.32
CA LEU A 68 -7.74 -2.63 11.22
C LEU A 68 -8.28 -2.60 9.78
N ALA A 69 -7.41 -2.41 8.79
CA ALA A 69 -7.80 -2.43 7.38
C ALA A 69 -8.36 -3.81 6.96
N HIS A 70 -7.81 -4.90 7.50
CA HIS A 70 -8.30 -6.25 7.24
C HIS A 70 -9.67 -6.50 7.88
N GLU A 71 -9.85 -6.08 9.13
CA GLU A 71 -11.13 -6.18 9.86
C GLU A 71 -12.24 -5.37 9.19
N GLN A 72 -11.96 -4.11 8.84
CA GLN A 72 -12.87 -3.25 8.09
C GLN A 72 -13.22 -3.87 6.74
N HIS A 73 -12.23 -4.37 6.00
CA HIS A 73 -12.48 -5.05 4.73
C HIS A 73 -13.36 -6.29 4.90
N LYS A 74 -13.13 -7.10 5.95
CA LYS A 74 -13.94 -8.30 6.23
C LYS A 74 -15.39 -7.94 6.57
N ALA A 75 -15.60 -6.84 7.29
CA ALA A 75 -16.93 -6.34 7.63
C ALA A 75 -17.67 -5.78 6.39
N LEU A 76 -16.98 -5.03 5.54
CA LEU A 76 -17.54 -4.43 4.32
C LEU A 76 -17.80 -5.46 3.21
N TYR A 77 -16.96 -6.49 3.13
CA TYR A 77 -17.00 -7.50 2.08
C TYR A 77 -17.01 -8.91 2.67
N PRO A 78 -18.10 -9.30 3.35
CA PRO A 78 -18.25 -10.66 3.86
C PRO A 78 -18.20 -11.65 2.68
N GLY A 79 -17.38 -12.69 2.81
CA GLY A 79 -17.18 -13.69 1.74
C GLY A 79 -16.14 -13.32 0.69
N TYR A 80 -15.42 -12.19 0.83
CA TYR A 80 -14.30 -11.87 -0.06
C TYR A 80 -13.23 -12.97 -0.04
N LYS A 81 -12.85 -13.45 -1.23
CA LYS A 81 -11.74 -14.38 -1.44
C LYS A 81 -10.84 -13.86 -2.56
N TYR A 82 -9.55 -13.76 -2.29
CA TYR A 82 -8.58 -13.33 -3.28
C TYR A 82 -8.33 -14.44 -4.32
N THR A 83 -8.64 -14.16 -5.59
CA THR A 83 -8.39 -15.03 -6.74
C THR A 83 -7.42 -14.36 -7.72
N PRO A 84 -6.12 -14.70 -7.71
CA PRO A 84 -5.18 -14.15 -8.68
C PRO A 84 -5.53 -14.66 -10.08
N LYS A 85 -5.55 -13.77 -11.07
CA LYS A 85 -5.57 -14.17 -12.49
C LYS A 85 -4.18 -14.72 -12.84
N LYS A 86 -4.12 -15.94 -13.38
CA LYS A 86 -2.90 -16.50 -13.97
C LYS A 86 -2.51 -15.73 -15.22
#